data_AF-A0A8B8L839-F1
#
_entry.id   AF-A0A8B8L839-F1
#
_cell.length_a   1.000
_cell.length_b   1.000
_cell.length_c   1.000
_cell.angle_alpha   90.00
_cell.angle_beta   90.00
_cell.angle_gamma   90.00
#
_symmetry.space_group_name_H-M   'P 1'
#
loop_
_entity.id
_entity.type
_entity.pdbx_description
1 polymer ?
#
loop_
_entity_poly.entity_id
_entity_poly.type
_entity_poly.pdbx_seq_one_letter_code
_entity_poly.pdbx_strand_id
1 'polypeptide(L)'
;MGNAQSPPNNDHRYVSATRAFTQKELEDLRSLFNHLAAQSQSNAKYISPSVFQSYFRLHGPLGERMFDLVTQERKDQRLTFEDLVVAKATYEKGTKDEIEEFIFRLLDVSGDNFVGRSDLESVMVVIFNDILCIKGSEDQSSSHPAIVNIFLKAANFSGHNEGGTEETMSFEDFRCWCTHIPSVRKLLGSLLLPPDSGRPGSQIPKLLTSKAIDSNITLLRKEYAWHIGGALSQHELEDWKLLYHSAINGLSFNTFLGTISNHAGPTVLIFKDQEGYIYGGYTSQPWERHADFYGDMKCYLFQLNPKASIFRPTGANNNLQWCAVSFSSEDIPNGIGFGGRVNHFGLFLSANFDQGHTFSCSTFGSPCLSKTNRILPEVIECWGVTQGVAQDKNHAVKGTVLERFKEDRHMLNMVGLANSSE
;
A
#
# COMPACT_ATOMS: atom_id res chain seq x y z
N MET A 1 -50.11 27.54 -18.92
CA MET A 1 -49.48 27.68 -17.58
C MET A 1 -49.48 26.29 -16.96
N GLY A 2 -48.37 25.63 -16.65
CA GLY A 2 -46.96 25.89 -16.87
C GLY A 2 -46.24 24.54 -16.99
N ASN A 3 -45.24 24.47 -17.85
CA ASN A 3 -44.28 23.36 -17.85
C ASN A 3 -43.35 23.58 -16.66
N ALA A 4 -43.54 22.84 -15.58
CA ALA A 4 -42.51 22.67 -14.57
C ALA A 4 -41.44 21.75 -15.15
N GLN A 5 -40.43 22.34 -15.79
CA GLN A 5 -39.17 21.65 -16.00
C GLN A 5 -38.53 21.47 -14.62
N SER A 6 -38.38 20.21 -14.20
CA SER A 6 -37.52 19.86 -13.07
C SER A 6 -36.13 20.47 -13.30
N PRO A 7 -35.46 21.04 -12.28
CA PRO A 7 -34.11 21.54 -12.43
C PRO A 7 -33.20 20.42 -12.92
N PRO A 8 -32.19 20.71 -13.77
CA PRO A 8 -31.23 19.69 -14.16
C PRO A 8 -30.53 19.15 -12.91
N ASN A 9 -30.58 17.84 -12.73
CA ASN A 9 -30.07 17.11 -11.55
C ASN A 9 -28.61 17.46 -11.17
N ASN A 10 -27.84 18.02 -12.13
CA ASN A 10 -26.47 18.50 -11.94
C ASN A 10 -26.37 19.68 -10.96
N ASP A 11 -27.33 20.61 -10.99
CA ASP A 11 -27.27 21.83 -10.17
C ASP A 11 -27.43 21.49 -8.67
N HIS A 12 -28.29 20.51 -8.36
CA HIS A 12 -28.45 20.00 -7.00
C HIS A 12 -27.21 19.27 -6.48
N ARG A 13 -26.54 18.46 -7.31
CA ARG A 13 -25.30 17.76 -6.93
C ARG A 13 -24.18 18.76 -6.65
N TYR A 14 -24.02 19.77 -7.50
CA TYR A 14 -23.02 20.82 -7.31
C TYR A 14 -23.28 21.62 -6.02
N VAL A 15 -24.52 22.06 -5.79
CA VAL A 15 -24.88 22.76 -4.55
C VAL A 15 -24.59 21.91 -3.32
N SER A 16 -24.85 20.61 -3.36
CA SER A 16 -24.50 19.71 -2.26
C SER A 16 -22.99 19.57 -2.09
N ALA A 17 -22.24 19.38 -3.19
CA ALA A 17 -20.79 19.21 -3.19
C ALA A 17 -20.05 20.43 -2.62
N THR A 18 -20.51 21.65 -2.93
CA THR A 18 -19.89 22.88 -2.40
C THR A 18 -19.91 22.95 -0.86
N ARG A 19 -20.86 22.27 -0.20
CA ARG A 19 -20.95 22.24 1.27
C ARG A 19 -19.83 21.45 1.93
N ALA A 20 -19.14 20.58 1.17
CA ALA A 20 -17.99 19.83 1.65
C ALA A 20 -16.71 20.66 1.77
N PHE A 21 -16.72 21.90 1.25
CA PHE A 21 -15.56 22.78 1.18
C PHE A 21 -15.79 24.08 1.94
N THR A 22 -14.72 24.59 2.53
CA THR A 22 -14.66 25.97 3.01
C THR A 22 -14.64 26.95 1.83
N GLN A 23 -15.00 28.21 2.09
CA GLN A 23 -14.94 29.26 1.08
C GLN A 23 -13.54 29.41 0.46
N LYS A 24 -12.49 29.30 1.29
CA LYS A 24 -11.11 29.36 0.82
C LYS A 24 -10.75 28.17 -0.08
N GLU A 25 -11.13 26.95 0.29
CA GLU A 25 -10.90 25.77 -0.56
C GLU A 25 -11.60 25.91 -1.92
N LEU A 26 -12.82 26.45 -1.97
CA LEU A 26 -13.52 26.71 -3.23
C LEU A 26 -12.83 27.78 -4.09
N GLU A 27 -12.29 28.83 -3.47
CA GLU A 27 -11.51 29.87 -4.16
C GLU A 27 -10.20 29.30 -4.72
N ASP A 28 -9.50 28.48 -3.94
CA ASP A 28 -8.28 27.79 -4.37
C ASP A 28 -8.57 26.83 -5.53
N LEU A 29 -9.66 26.06 -5.46
CA LEU A 29 -10.12 25.19 -6.55
C LEU A 29 -10.49 26.00 -7.80
N ARG A 30 -11.13 27.16 -7.65
CA ARG A 30 -11.48 28.04 -8.78
C ARG A 30 -10.22 28.59 -9.44
N SER A 31 -9.24 29.01 -8.64
CA SER A 31 -7.94 29.47 -9.13
C SER A 31 -7.23 28.38 -9.94
N LEU A 32 -7.18 27.16 -9.39
CA LEU A 32 -6.64 25.99 -10.08
C LEU A 32 -7.37 25.72 -11.40
N PHE A 33 -8.71 25.71 -11.37
CA PHE A 33 -9.52 25.48 -12.57
C PHE A 33 -9.23 26.49 -13.66
N ASN A 34 -9.22 27.78 -13.32
CA ASN A 34 -8.96 28.85 -14.28
C ASN A 34 -7.55 28.74 -14.87
N HIS A 35 -6.55 28.38 -14.05
CA HIS A 35 -5.19 28.15 -14.51
C HIS A 35 -5.11 27.01 -15.54
N LEU A 36 -5.72 25.85 -15.24
CA LEU A 36 -5.73 24.71 -16.16
C LEU A 36 -6.56 24.96 -17.41
N ALA A 37 -7.74 25.59 -17.27
CA ALA A 37 -8.60 25.90 -18.41
C ALA A 37 -7.94 26.90 -19.38
N ALA A 38 -7.10 27.82 -18.89
CA ALA A 38 -6.30 28.70 -19.73
C ALA A 38 -5.27 27.93 -20.57
N GLN A 39 -4.69 26.84 -20.05
CA GLN A 39 -3.77 25.98 -20.79
C GLN A 39 -4.48 25.13 -21.86
N SER A 40 -5.78 24.87 -21.70
CA SER A 40 -6.58 24.05 -22.62
C SER A 40 -7.02 24.73 -23.91
N GLN A 41 -6.53 25.95 -24.20
CA GLN A 41 -6.94 26.76 -25.36
C GLN A 41 -8.48 26.95 -25.45
N SER A 42 -9.19 26.82 -24.32
CA SER A 42 -10.66 26.81 -24.26
C SER A 42 -11.26 28.19 -23.96
N ASN A 43 -10.45 29.26 -23.98
CA ASN A 43 -10.79 30.58 -23.44
C ASN A 43 -11.26 30.50 -21.97
N ALA A 44 -10.59 29.66 -21.16
CA ALA A 44 -10.89 29.45 -19.74
C ALA A 44 -12.30 28.90 -19.43
N LYS A 45 -12.93 28.20 -20.38
CA LYS A 45 -14.28 27.63 -20.20
C LYS A 45 -14.28 26.21 -19.63
N TYR A 46 -13.30 25.41 -20.00
CA TYR A 46 -13.19 24.00 -19.59
C TYR A 46 -11.73 23.53 -19.62
N ILE A 47 -11.45 22.46 -18.87
CA ILE A 47 -10.16 21.76 -18.91
C ILE A 47 -10.27 20.62 -19.93
N SER A 48 -9.31 20.53 -20.84
CA SER A 48 -9.18 19.44 -21.80
C SER A 48 -8.55 18.19 -21.14
N PRO A 49 -8.84 16.98 -21.65
CA PRO A 49 -8.26 15.75 -21.12
C PRO A 49 -6.73 15.76 -21.08
N SER A 50 -6.09 16.30 -22.12
CA SER A 50 -4.63 16.41 -22.20
C SER A 50 -4.02 17.23 -21.07
N VAL A 51 -4.63 18.38 -20.74
CA VAL A 51 -4.16 19.25 -19.65
C VAL A 51 -4.44 18.61 -18.30
N PHE A 52 -5.63 18.00 -18.12
CA PHE A 52 -5.98 17.28 -16.89
C PHE A 52 -4.98 16.14 -16.61
N GLN A 53 -4.77 15.26 -17.58
CA GLN A 53 -3.87 14.12 -17.49
C GLN A 53 -2.42 14.56 -17.24
N SER A 54 -1.96 15.61 -17.93
CA SER A 54 -0.62 16.17 -17.71
C SER A 54 -0.45 16.75 -16.30
N TYR A 55 -1.45 17.45 -15.78
CA TYR A 55 -1.38 18.07 -14.45
C TYR A 55 -1.36 17.01 -13.33
N PHE A 56 -2.26 16.03 -13.40
CA PHE A 56 -2.33 14.96 -12.40
C PHE A 56 -1.30 13.84 -12.61
N ARG A 57 -0.49 13.90 -13.67
CA ARG A 57 0.44 12.84 -14.08
C ARG A 57 -0.27 11.49 -14.18
N LEU A 58 -1.38 11.48 -14.90
CA LEU A 58 -2.16 10.28 -15.17
C LEU A 58 -2.05 9.98 -16.66
N HIS A 59 -1.56 8.80 -17.01
CA HIS A 59 -1.33 8.42 -18.39
C HIS A 59 -2.09 7.15 -18.77
N GLY A 60 -2.37 7.01 -20.07
CA GLY A 60 -3.00 5.82 -20.63
C GLY A 60 -4.43 5.59 -20.11
N PRO A 61 -4.88 4.32 -20.07
CA PRO A 61 -6.27 3.98 -19.78
C PRO A 61 -6.77 4.49 -18.42
N LEU A 62 -5.91 4.47 -17.39
CA LEU A 62 -6.25 4.98 -16.06
C LEU A 62 -6.54 6.49 -16.07
N GLY A 63 -5.78 7.27 -16.84
CA GLY A 63 -5.98 8.71 -16.96
C GLY A 63 -7.23 9.07 -17.77
N GLU A 64 -7.53 8.30 -18.81
CA GLU A 64 -8.76 8.42 -19.59
C GLU A 64 -9.98 8.11 -18.72
N ARG A 65 -9.96 6.97 -18.01
CA ARG A 65 -11.06 6.59 -17.11
C ARG A 65 -11.27 7.59 -15.98
N MET A 66 -10.19 8.11 -15.38
CA MET A 66 -10.30 9.18 -14.38
C MET A 66 -11.00 10.42 -14.96
N PHE A 67 -10.63 10.85 -16.17
CA PHE A 67 -11.26 12.01 -16.79
C PHE A 67 -12.75 11.77 -17.06
N ASP A 68 -13.11 10.59 -17.54
CA ASP A 68 -14.52 10.21 -17.75
C ASP A 68 -15.32 10.25 -16.44
N LEU A 69 -14.78 9.71 -15.34
CA LEU A 69 -15.47 9.75 -14.04
C LEU A 69 -15.62 11.16 -13.49
N VAL A 70 -14.56 11.97 -13.56
CA VAL A 70 -14.61 13.38 -13.10
C VAL A 70 -15.61 14.18 -13.93
N THR A 71 -15.75 13.91 -15.23
CA THR A 71 -16.74 14.56 -16.12
C THR A 71 -18.13 13.91 -16.07
N GLN A 72 -18.39 13.03 -15.11
CA GLN A 72 -19.67 12.33 -14.95
C GLN A 72 -20.08 11.55 -16.21
N GLU A 73 -19.09 11.00 -16.92
CA GLU A 73 -19.23 10.14 -18.09
C GLU A 73 -19.97 10.78 -19.28
N ARG A 74 -19.98 12.12 -19.36
CA ARG A 74 -20.63 12.84 -20.47
C ARG A 74 -19.94 12.65 -21.82
N LYS A 75 -18.65 12.28 -21.83
CA LYS A 75 -17.83 12.05 -23.03
C LYS A 75 -17.74 13.26 -23.99
N ASP A 76 -17.97 14.47 -23.48
CA ASP A 76 -17.88 15.73 -24.23
C ASP A 76 -16.45 16.30 -24.30
N GLN A 77 -15.49 15.62 -23.67
CA GLN A 77 -14.08 16.02 -23.56
C GLN A 77 -13.90 17.37 -22.85
N ARG A 78 -14.83 17.74 -21.96
CA ARG A 78 -14.87 19.05 -21.30
C ARG A 78 -15.12 18.89 -19.81
N LEU A 79 -14.06 19.12 -19.03
CA LEU A 79 -14.18 19.22 -17.59
C LEU A 79 -14.55 20.65 -17.18
N THR A 80 -15.72 20.83 -16.59
CA THR A 80 -16.19 22.11 -16.06
C THR A 80 -15.78 22.31 -14.60
N PHE A 81 -15.96 23.52 -14.07
CA PHE A 81 -15.69 23.78 -12.66
C PHE A 81 -16.63 22.98 -11.75
N GLU A 82 -17.90 22.85 -12.13
CA GLU A 82 -18.89 22.11 -11.35
C GLU A 82 -18.50 20.64 -11.24
N ASP A 83 -18.07 20.03 -12.36
CA ASP A 83 -17.57 18.66 -12.38
C ASP A 83 -16.38 18.46 -11.46
N LEU A 84 -15.40 19.37 -11.51
CA LEU A 84 -14.22 19.29 -10.65
C LEU A 84 -14.60 19.36 -9.17
N VAL A 85 -15.51 20.26 -8.80
CA VAL A 85 -15.99 20.38 -7.41
C VAL A 85 -16.76 19.14 -6.97
N VAL A 86 -17.66 18.62 -7.81
CA VAL A 86 -18.43 17.40 -7.51
C VAL A 86 -17.50 16.21 -7.34
N ALA A 87 -16.58 15.99 -8.29
CA ALA A 87 -15.65 14.88 -8.23
C ALA A 87 -14.73 14.94 -7.00
N LYS A 88 -14.15 16.11 -6.69
CA LYS A 88 -13.29 16.27 -5.51
C LYS A 88 -14.09 16.18 -4.20
N ALA A 89 -15.34 16.65 -4.16
CA ALA A 89 -16.20 16.45 -2.99
C ALA A 89 -16.41 14.97 -2.72
N THR A 90 -16.76 14.17 -3.73
CA THR A 90 -16.97 12.73 -3.57
C THR A 90 -15.67 11.98 -3.27
N TYR A 91 -14.60 12.25 -4.02
CA TYR A 91 -13.37 11.48 -3.97
C TYR A 91 -12.43 11.84 -2.81
N GLU A 92 -12.44 13.09 -2.34
CA GLU A 92 -11.50 13.57 -1.30
C GLU A 92 -12.18 13.90 0.02
N LYS A 93 -13.49 14.13 0.02
CA LYS A 93 -14.25 14.57 1.20
C LYS A 93 -15.50 13.71 1.45
N GLY A 94 -15.77 12.72 0.61
CA GLY A 94 -16.92 11.84 0.73
C GLY A 94 -16.80 10.89 1.92
N THR A 95 -17.87 10.15 2.15
CA THR A 95 -17.83 9.00 3.07
C THR A 95 -16.86 7.94 2.57
N LYS A 96 -16.41 7.06 3.46
CA LYS A 96 -15.53 5.95 3.10
C LYS A 96 -16.08 5.12 1.93
N ASP A 97 -17.38 4.83 1.94
CA ASP A 97 -18.05 4.02 0.93
C ASP A 97 -18.09 4.75 -0.42
N GLU A 98 -18.42 6.04 -0.45
CA GLU A 98 -18.43 6.85 -1.67
C GLU A 98 -17.05 6.93 -2.33
N ILE A 99 -15.99 7.09 -1.53
CA ILE A 99 -14.62 7.15 -2.03
C ILE A 99 -14.19 5.80 -2.58
N GLU A 100 -14.50 4.71 -1.86
CA GLU A 100 -14.19 3.35 -2.31
C GLU A 100 -14.94 2.98 -3.58
N GLU A 101 -16.21 3.38 -3.70
CA GLU A 101 -17.02 3.16 -4.91
C GLU A 101 -16.45 3.95 -6.09
N PHE A 102 -16.03 5.21 -5.89
CA PHE A 102 -15.37 5.98 -6.92
C PHE A 102 -14.08 5.29 -7.41
N ILE A 103 -13.26 4.78 -6.49
CA ILE A 103 -12.03 4.07 -6.83
C ILE A 103 -12.33 2.74 -7.52
N PHE A 104 -13.37 2.02 -7.09
CA PHE A 104 -13.76 0.77 -7.74
C PHE A 104 -14.20 1.02 -9.19
N ARG A 105 -14.98 2.07 -9.44
CA ARG A 105 -15.33 2.50 -10.81
C ARG A 105 -14.13 2.93 -11.63
N LEU A 106 -13.11 3.51 -10.99
CA LEU A 106 -11.86 3.89 -11.65
C LEU A 106 -11.06 2.67 -12.14
N LEU A 107 -11.21 1.51 -11.49
CA LEU A 107 -10.52 0.30 -11.92
C LEU A 107 -11.05 -0.25 -13.24
N ASP A 108 -12.33 -0.04 -13.56
CA ASP A 108 -12.94 -0.41 -14.84
C ASP A 108 -12.44 0.52 -15.96
N VAL A 109 -11.21 0.27 -16.44
CA VAL A 109 -10.58 1.08 -17.49
C VAL A 109 -11.09 0.74 -18.88
N SER A 110 -11.69 -0.44 -19.07
CA SER A 110 -12.38 -0.82 -20.31
C SER A 110 -13.69 -0.04 -20.52
N GLY A 111 -14.35 0.36 -19.42
CA GLY A 111 -15.63 1.05 -19.43
C GLY A 111 -16.82 0.13 -19.71
N ASP A 112 -16.69 -1.18 -19.48
CA ASP A 112 -17.74 -2.17 -19.69
C ASP A 112 -18.63 -2.41 -18.45
N ASN A 113 -18.38 -1.66 -17.36
CA ASN A 113 -19.01 -1.75 -16.04
C ASN A 113 -18.63 -3.00 -15.23
N PHE A 114 -17.61 -3.74 -15.65
CA PHE A 114 -17.03 -4.84 -14.92
C PHE A 114 -15.55 -4.59 -14.67
N VAL A 115 -15.03 -5.04 -13.52
CA VAL A 115 -13.60 -4.97 -13.23
C VAL A 115 -13.02 -6.35 -13.45
N GLY A 116 -12.48 -6.57 -14.65
CA GLY A 116 -11.82 -7.81 -15.03
C GLY A 116 -10.35 -7.87 -14.61
N ARG A 117 -9.72 -9.03 -14.84
CA ARG A 117 -8.29 -9.19 -14.60
C ARG A 117 -7.44 -8.28 -15.50
N SER A 118 -7.87 -8.08 -16.75
CA SER A 118 -7.22 -7.21 -17.74
C SER A 118 -7.25 -5.74 -17.33
N ASP A 119 -8.36 -5.30 -16.74
CA ASP A 119 -8.49 -3.94 -16.19
C ASP A 119 -7.49 -3.71 -15.07
N LEU A 120 -7.47 -4.63 -14.09
CA LEU A 120 -6.56 -4.56 -12.96
C LEU A 120 -5.09 -4.62 -13.40
N GLU A 121 -4.78 -5.45 -14.40
CA GLU A 121 -3.45 -5.52 -15.02
C GLU A 121 -3.04 -4.19 -15.63
N SER A 122 -3.94 -3.57 -16.41
CA SER A 122 -3.71 -2.26 -17.04
C SER A 122 -3.44 -1.17 -16.01
N VAL A 123 -4.23 -1.14 -14.93
CA VAL A 123 -4.04 -0.20 -13.80
C VAL A 123 -2.68 -0.42 -13.14
N MET A 124 -2.32 -1.66 -12.82
CA MET A 124 -1.04 -1.99 -12.16
C MET A 124 0.17 -1.65 -13.04
N VAL A 125 0.09 -1.86 -14.35
CA VAL A 125 1.14 -1.47 -15.31
C VAL A 125 1.33 0.06 -15.31
N VAL A 126 0.25 0.83 -15.34
CA VAL A 126 0.33 2.30 -15.27
C VAL A 126 0.96 2.76 -13.96
N ILE A 127 0.49 2.23 -12.82
CA ILE A 127 1.02 2.55 -11.48
C ILE A 127 2.53 2.30 -11.44
N PHE A 128 2.97 1.14 -11.91
CA PHE A 128 4.39 0.79 -11.89
C PHE A 128 5.23 1.65 -12.83
N ASN A 129 4.75 1.94 -14.03
CA ASN A 129 5.47 2.82 -14.96
C ASN A 129 5.63 4.25 -14.40
N ASP A 130 4.60 4.78 -13.76
CA ASP A 130 4.58 6.17 -13.27
C ASP A 130 5.38 6.35 -11.98
N ILE A 131 5.23 5.46 -11.00
CA ILE A 131 5.83 5.64 -9.66
C ILE A 131 7.22 5.07 -9.57
N LEU A 132 7.44 3.87 -10.14
CA LEU A 132 8.71 3.19 -10.03
C LEU A 132 9.68 3.62 -11.15
N CYS A 133 9.24 4.52 -12.05
CA CYS A 133 9.99 4.99 -13.22
C CYS A 133 10.59 3.81 -13.99
N ILE A 134 9.76 2.80 -14.29
CA ILE A 134 10.18 1.62 -15.04
C ILE A 134 10.29 1.96 -16.54
N LYS A 135 11.01 3.03 -16.87
CA LYS A 135 11.31 3.44 -18.24
C LYS A 135 12.71 2.95 -18.58
N GLY A 136 12.76 1.81 -19.26
CA GLY A 136 13.84 1.45 -20.18
C GLY A 136 15.25 1.46 -19.60
N SER A 137 15.50 0.71 -18.52
CA SER A 137 16.84 0.14 -18.38
C SER A 137 17.02 -0.87 -19.51
N GLU A 138 18.07 -0.71 -20.30
CA GLU A 138 18.45 -1.61 -21.40
C GLU A 138 18.70 -3.08 -20.97
N ASP A 139 18.54 -3.40 -19.68
CA ASP A 139 18.47 -4.76 -19.15
C ASP A 139 17.02 -5.30 -19.05
N GLN A 140 16.60 -5.90 -20.17
CA GLN A 140 15.79 -7.13 -20.25
C GLN A 140 14.40 -7.17 -19.58
N SER A 141 13.42 -6.72 -20.38
CA SER A 141 12.04 -7.16 -20.64
C SER A 141 11.45 -8.50 -20.10
N SER A 142 11.87 -9.08 -18.97
CA SER A 142 11.26 -10.33 -18.43
C SER A 142 10.65 -10.22 -17.03
N SER A 143 11.00 -9.20 -16.25
CA SER A 143 10.58 -9.09 -14.84
C SER A 143 9.25 -8.36 -14.61
N HIS A 144 8.84 -7.47 -15.52
CA HIS A 144 7.71 -6.57 -15.29
C HIS A 144 6.36 -7.31 -15.29
N PRO A 145 6.08 -8.23 -16.24
CA PRO A 145 4.86 -9.02 -16.19
C PRO A 145 4.83 -9.93 -14.94
N ALA A 146 6.00 -10.42 -14.50
CA ALA A 146 6.09 -11.28 -13.33
C ALA A 146 5.73 -10.53 -12.04
N ILE A 147 6.22 -9.31 -11.84
CA ILE A 147 5.88 -8.52 -10.65
C ILE A 147 4.43 -8.03 -10.67
N VAL A 148 3.91 -7.60 -11.82
CA VAL A 148 2.49 -7.24 -11.94
C VAL A 148 1.61 -8.45 -11.57
N ASN A 149 1.94 -9.63 -12.09
CA ASN A 149 1.20 -10.85 -11.79
C ASN A 149 1.18 -11.22 -10.30
N ILE A 150 2.25 -10.92 -9.54
CA ILE A 150 2.29 -11.12 -8.08
C ILE A 150 1.21 -10.29 -7.38
N PHE A 151 1.00 -9.05 -7.80
CA PHE A 151 -0.02 -8.15 -7.22
C PHE A 151 -1.43 -8.53 -7.70
N LEU A 152 -1.56 -8.99 -8.95
CA LEU A 152 -2.83 -9.50 -9.49
C LEU A 152 -3.29 -10.78 -8.81
N LYS A 153 -2.38 -11.66 -8.40
CA LYS A 153 -2.71 -12.87 -7.61
C LYS A 153 -3.28 -12.54 -6.22
N ALA A 154 -3.13 -11.30 -5.77
CA ALA A 154 -3.72 -10.86 -4.51
C ALA A 154 -5.24 -10.69 -4.62
N ALA A 155 -5.73 -10.31 -5.81
CA ALA A 155 -7.13 -10.08 -6.09
C ALA A 155 -7.92 -11.39 -6.23
N ASN A 156 -9.18 -11.33 -5.85
CA ASN A 156 -10.18 -12.37 -6.12
C ASN A 156 -11.19 -11.81 -7.12
N PHE A 157 -11.80 -12.72 -7.91
CA PHE A 157 -12.81 -12.38 -8.90
C PHE A 157 -14.03 -13.28 -8.67
N SER A 158 -14.81 -12.98 -7.63
CA SER A 158 -15.97 -13.80 -7.24
C SER A 158 -17.27 -13.42 -7.96
N GLY A 159 -17.26 -12.31 -8.69
CA GLY A 159 -18.39 -11.84 -9.49
C GLY A 159 -18.56 -12.64 -10.79
N HIS A 160 -19.80 -12.69 -11.26
CA HIS A 160 -20.15 -13.26 -12.55
C HIS A 160 -20.93 -12.24 -13.36
N ASN A 161 -20.57 -12.06 -14.62
CA ASN A 161 -21.34 -11.26 -15.56
C ASN A 161 -22.59 -12.06 -15.98
N GLU A 162 -23.78 -11.43 -16.02
CA GLU A 162 -25.00 -12.05 -16.52
C GLU A 162 -24.86 -12.39 -18.02
N GLY A 163 -24.35 -13.59 -18.31
CA GLY A 163 -24.15 -14.11 -19.67
C GLY A 163 -22.70 -14.28 -20.12
N GLY A 164 -21.71 -13.96 -19.27
CA GLY A 164 -20.27 -14.08 -19.58
C GLY A 164 -19.57 -15.25 -18.88
N THR A 165 -18.52 -15.78 -19.50
CA THR A 165 -17.60 -16.81 -18.95
C THR A 165 -16.47 -16.22 -18.10
N GLU A 166 -16.36 -14.90 -18.01
CA GLU A 166 -15.26 -14.21 -17.33
C GLU A 166 -15.62 -13.85 -15.88
N GLU A 167 -14.71 -14.18 -14.97
CA GLU A 167 -14.78 -13.83 -13.55
C GLU A 167 -14.51 -12.34 -13.36
N THR A 168 -15.35 -11.65 -12.59
CA THR A 168 -15.25 -10.20 -12.34
C THR A 168 -14.99 -9.92 -10.86
N MET A 169 -14.32 -8.82 -10.58
CA MET A 169 -14.07 -8.38 -9.20
C MET A 169 -15.35 -7.77 -8.64
N SER A 170 -15.85 -8.29 -7.53
CA SER A 170 -16.93 -7.65 -6.79
C SER A 170 -16.41 -6.47 -5.95
N PHE A 171 -17.31 -5.61 -5.46
CA PHE A 171 -16.91 -4.52 -4.56
C PHE A 171 -16.28 -5.02 -3.24
N GLU A 172 -16.72 -6.18 -2.75
CA GLU A 172 -16.13 -6.81 -1.56
C GLU A 172 -14.73 -7.39 -1.86
N ASP A 173 -14.54 -7.99 -3.05
CA ASP A 173 -13.22 -8.44 -3.50
C ASP A 173 -12.24 -7.26 -3.60
N PHE A 174 -12.70 -6.11 -4.12
CA PHE A 174 -11.92 -4.88 -4.18
C PHE A 174 -11.49 -4.41 -2.79
N ARG A 175 -12.42 -4.38 -1.83
CA ARG A 175 -12.11 -4.02 -0.43
C ARG A 175 -11.08 -4.96 0.16
N CYS A 176 -11.29 -6.26 0.00
CA CYS A 176 -10.38 -7.29 0.46
C CYS A 176 -8.98 -7.11 -0.16
N TRP A 177 -8.90 -6.88 -1.47
CA TRP A 177 -7.64 -6.61 -2.17
C TRP A 177 -6.91 -5.38 -1.64
N CYS A 178 -7.63 -4.28 -1.39
CA CYS A 178 -7.09 -3.06 -0.80
C CYS A 178 -6.53 -3.27 0.61
N THR A 179 -7.09 -4.19 1.40
CA THR A 179 -6.54 -4.51 2.73
C THR A 179 -5.17 -5.20 2.63
N HIS A 180 -5.01 -6.07 1.63
CA HIS A 180 -3.77 -6.80 1.38
C HIS A 180 -2.71 -5.94 0.69
N ILE A 181 -3.11 -4.97 -0.13
CA ILE A 181 -2.21 -4.07 -0.87
C ILE A 181 -2.52 -2.60 -0.54
N PRO A 182 -2.19 -2.14 0.68
CA PRO A 182 -2.55 -0.78 1.12
C PRO A 182 -1.83 0.32 0.33
N SER A 183 -0.67 0.03 -0.28
CA SER A 183 0.05 0.97 -1.16
C SER A 183 -0.81 1.37 -2.36
N VAL A 184 -1.42 0.38 -3.03
CA VAL A 184 -2.33 0.61 -4.15
C VAL A 184 -3.56 1.40 -3.70
N ARG A 185 -4.19 1.04 -2.58
CA ARG A 185 -5.35 1.78 -2.06
C ARG A 185 -5.04 3.25 -1.74
N LYS A 186 -3.89 3.52 -1.12
CA LYS A 186 -3.42 4.89 -0.78
C LYS A 186 -3.18 5.70 -2.05
N LEU A 187 -2.53 5.10 -3.03
CA LEU A 187 -2.25 5.75 -4.30
C LEU A 187 -3.54 6.04 -5.08
N LEU A 188 -4.37 5.01 -5.30
CA LEU A 188 -5.61 5.14 -6.06
C LEU A 188 -6.62 6.08 -5.39
N GLY A 189 -6.48 6.36 -4.09
CA GLY A 189 -7.28 7.35 -3.35
C GLY A 189 -6.68 8.75 -3.30
N SER A 190 -5.55 9.00 -3.97
CA SER A 190 -4.87 10.30 -3.97
C SER A 190 -4.53 10.84 -5.36
N LEU A 191 -5.06 10.23 -6.42
CA LEU A 191 -4.74 10.57 -7.81
C LEU A 191 -5.23 11.98 -8.21
N LEU A 192 -6.30 12.48 -7.58
CA LEU A 192 -6.80 13.86 -7.77
C LEU A 192 -6.10 14.90 -6.88
N LEU A 193 -5.09 14.49 -6.09
CA LEU A 193 -4.19 15.44 -5.43
C LEU A 193 -3.09 15.90 -6.40
N PRO A 194 -2.68 17.17 -6.32
CA PRO A 194 -1.54 17.68 -7.09
C PRO A 194 -0.28 16.83 -6.87
N PRO A 195 0.54 16.59 -7.89
CA PRO A 195 1.73 15.74 -7.74
C PRO A 195 2.76 16.30 -6.75
N ASP A 196 2.85 17.62 -6.63
CA ASP A 196 3.85 18.29 -5.78
C ASP A 196 3.50 18.27 -4.28
N SER A 197 2.32 17.77 -3.89
CA SER A 197 1.90 17.68 -2.49
C SER A 197 2.46 16.45 -1.75
N GLY A 198 3.31 15.64 -2.40
CA GLY A 198 3.76 14.37 -1.84
C GLY A 198 2.63 13.34 -1.83
N ARG A 199 2.09 13.03 -3.01
CA ARG A 199 0.95 12.13 -3.23
C ARG A 199 1.06 10.85 -2.36
N PRO A 200 0.16 10.63 -1.38
CA PRO A 200 0.19 9.46 -0.53
C PRO A 200 0.20 8.14 -1.32
N GLY A 201 1.07 7.21 -0.92
CA GLY A 201 1.18 5.93 -1.60
C GLY A 201 2.01 5.99 -2.89
N SER A 202 2.68 7.10 -3.19
CA SER A 202 3.71 7.16 -4.25
C SER A 202 5.15 7.03 -3.72
N GLN A 203 5.33 7.11 -2.40
CA GLN A 203 6.64 7.15 -1.79
C GLN A 203 7.29 5.76 -1.74
N ILE A 204 8.54 5.70 -2.16
CA ILE A 204 9.37 4.51 -2.11
C ILE A 204 10.59 4.86 -1.26
N PRO A 205 10.90 4.10 -0.21
CA PRO A 205 12.08 4.35 0.58
C PRO A 205 13.34 4.16 -0.26
N LYS A 206 14.33 5.00 -0.04
CA LYS A 206 15.64 4.84 -0.65
C LYS A 206 16.38 3.70 0.03
N LEU A 207 16.70 2.67 -0.75
CA LEU A 207 17.41 1.50 -0.25
C LEU A 207 18.91 1.77 -0.19
N LEU A 208 19.48 1.71 1.01
CA LEU A 208 20.88 2.01 1.31
C LEU A 208 21.65 0.72 1.64
N THR A 209 22.72 0.46 0.90
CA THR A 209 23.64 -0.67 1.14
C THR A 209 25.01 -0.11 1.54
N SER A 210 25.59 -0.62 2.65
CA SER A 210 26.84 -0.06 3.21
C SER A 210 28.13 -0.54 2.54
N LYS A 211 28.03 -1.55 1.67
CA LYS A 211 29.15 -2.13 0.90
C LYS A 211 28.73 -2.15 -0.57
N ALA A 212 29.70 -2.28 -1.48
CA ALA A 212 29.49 -2.55 -2.90
C ALA A 212 28.88 -3.95 -3.09
N ILE A 213 27.66 -4.10 -2.61
CA ILE A 213 26.83 -5.30 -2.73
C ILE A 213 26.16 -5.17 -4.08
N ASP A 214 26.30 -6.20 -4.90
CA ASP A 214 25.57 -6.28 -6.14
C ASP A 214 24.06 -6.22 -5.83
N SER A 215 23.36 -5.23 -6.39
CA SER A 215 21.91 -5.11 -6.24
C SER A 215 21.17 -6.37 -6.73
N ASN A 216 21.82 -7.22 -7.53
CA ASN A 216 21.26 -8.49 -7.98
C ASN A 216 21.12 -9.54 -6.89
N ILE A 217 21.90 -9.45 -5.78
CA ILE A 217 21.76 -10.42 -4.69
C ILE A 217 20.66 -10.04 -3.69
N THR A 218 20.25 -8.77 -3.67
CA THR A 218 19.25 -8.30 -2.71
C THR A 218 17.84 -8.74 -3.08
N LEU A 219 17.09 -9.25 -2.10
CA LEU A 219 15.68 -9.63 -2.25
C LEU A 219 14.79 -8.39 -2.31
N LEU A 220 15.05 -7.38 -1.47
CA LEU A 220 14.23 -6.19 -1.41
C LEU A 220 14.43 -5.29 -2.64
N ARG A 221 13.41 -5.27 -3.49
CA ARG A 221 13.32 -4.38 -4.66
C ARG A 221 12.41 -3.20 -4.38
N LYS A 222 12.41 -2.19 -5.26
CA LYS A 222 11.58 -0.98 -5.10
C LYS A 222 10.09 -1.31 -5.01
N GLU A 223 9.61 -2.30 -5.75
CA GLU A 223 8.22 -2.75 -5.77
C GLU A 223 7.80 -3.37 -4.44
N TYR A 224 8.68 -4.18 -3.86
CA TYR A 224 8.47 -4.80 -2.56
C TYR A 224 8.57 -3.77 -1.43
N ALA A 225 9.52 -2.85 -1.51
CA ALA A 225 9.66 -1.76 -0.56
C ALA A 225 8.44 -0.83 -0.59
N TRP A 226 7.91 -0.52 -1.78
CA TRP A 226 6.67 0.22 -1.96
C TRP A 226 5.47 -0.49 -1.35
N HIS A 227 5.35 -1.81 -1.59
CA HIS A 227 4.27 -2.63 -1.03
C HIS A 227 4.31 -2.65 0.50
N ILE A 228 5.44 -3.03 1.09
CA ILE A 228 5.66 -3.05 2.55
C ILE A 228 5.41 -1.65 3.12
N GLY A 229 5.99 -0.62 2.50
CA GLY A 229 5.85 0.77 2.89
C GLY A 229 4.41 1.30 2.82
N GLY A 230 3.55 0.69 2.01
CA GLY A 230 2.12 0.99 1.96
C GLY A 230 1.42 0.88 3.32
N ALA A 231 1.97 0.07 4.25
CA ALA A 231 1.44 -0.04 5.61
C ALA A 231 2.04 0.94 6.62
N LEU A 232 3.08 1.68 6.24
CA LEU A 232 3.82 2.58 7.10
C LEU A 232 3.37 4.04 6.93
N SER A 233 3.86 4.88 7.84
CA SER A 233 3.69 6.33 7.80
C SER A 233 4.79 7.01 6.98
N GLN A 234 4.58 8.28 6.62
CA GLN A 234 5.46 8.99 5.69
C GLN A 234 6.93 9.09 6.16
N HIS A 235 7.17 9.24 7.47
CA HIS A 235 8.53 9.36 8.03
C HIS A 235 9.28 8.02 8.06
N GLU A 236 8.57 6.89 7.97
CA GLU A 236 9.14 5.55 7.87
C GLU A 236 9.47 5.16 6.42
N LEU A 237 9.19 6.05 5.45
CA LEU A 237 9.42 5.84 4.02
C LEU A 237 10.58 6.65 3.45
N GLU A 238 11.49 7.14 4.30
CA GLU A 238 12.67 7.89 3.87
C GLU A 238 13.79 6.97 3.38
N ASP A 239 14.57 6.43 4.29
CA ASP A 239 15.79 5.65 4.01
C ASP A 239 15.68 4.28 4.70
N TRP A 240 15.92 3.20 3.96
CA TRP A 240 15.98 1.84 4.49
C TRP A 240 17.36 1.26 4.29
N LYS A 241 18.05 0.92 5.38
CA LYS A 241 19.44 0.47 5.36
C LYS A 241 19.56 -1.03 5.54
N LEU A 242 20.28 -1.72 4.65
CA LEU A 242 20.59 -3.13 4.82
C LEU A 242 21.52 -3.32 6.04
N LEU A 243 21.00 -3.97 7.09
CA LEU A 243 21.72 -4.27 8.32
C LEU A 243 22.39 -5.64 8.26
N TYR A 244 21.72 -6.61 7.65
CA TYR A 244 22.17 -7.99 7.56
C TYR A 244 21.74 -8.64 6.25
N HIS A 245 22.62 -9.45 5.67
CA HIS A 245 22.35 -10.32 4.53
C HIS A 245 23.08 -11.66 4.73
N SER A 246 22.37 -12.79 4.69
CA SER A 246 22.93 -14.13 5.00
C SER A 246 24.17 -14.48 4.16
N ALA A 247 24.17 -14.18 2.86
CA ALA A 247 25.32 -14.46 2.00
C ALA A 247 26.59 -13.63 2.31
N ILE A 248 26.44 -12.50 3.02
CA ILE A 248 27.55 -11.59 3.37
C ILE A 248 27.99 -11.80 4.80
N ASN A 249 27.03 -11.94 5.71
CA ASN A 249 27.25 -12.02 7.14
C ASN A 249 27.37 -13.47 7.65
N GLY A 250 27.09 -14.47 6.81
CA GLY A 250 27.03 -15.88 7.18
C GLY A 250 25.72 -16.24 7.89
N LEU A 251 25.57 -17.50 8.28
CA LEU A 251 24.38 -18.02 8.99
C LEU A 251 24.66 -18.14 10.49
N SER A 252 24.81 -17.01 11.17
CA SER A 252 25.02 -16.96 12.62
C SER A 252 24.02 -16.00 13.28
N PHE A 253 23.17 -16.52 14.17
CA PHE A 253 22.20 -15.70 14.88
C PHE A 253 22.85 -14.68 15.81
N ASN A 254 24.01 -14.99 16.38
CA ASN A 254 24.78 -14.03 17.16
C ASN A 254 25.29 -12.88 16.29
N THR A 255 25.76 -13.17 15.07
CA THR A 255 26.12 -12.13 14.10
C THR A 255 24.91 -11.31 13.71
N PHE A 256 23.78 -11.95 13.41
CA PHE A 256 22.52 -11.28 13.10
C PHE A 256 22.09 -10.31 14.20
N LEU A 257 21.98 -10.78 15.45
CA LEU A 257 21.65 -9.92 16.58
C LEU A 257 22.68 -8.81 16.75
N GLY A 258 23.98 -9.11 16.67
CA GLY A 258 25.04 -8.12 16.78
C GLY A 258 24.94 -7.01 15.72
N THR A 259 24.52 -7.35 14.49
CA THR A 259 24.33 -6.36 13.42
C THR A 259 23.11 -5.48 13.65
N ILE A 260 21.96 -6.06 14.05
CA ILE A 260 20.71 -5.32 14.20
C ILE A 260 20.64 -4.55 15.52
N SER A 261 21.33 -4.97 16.58
CA SER A 261 21.34 -4.27 17.87
C SER A 261 21.96 -2.86 17.80
N ASN A 262 22.71 -2.54 16.74
CA ASN A 262 23.21 -1.18 16.49
C ASN A 262 22.16 -0.24 15.90
N HIS A 263 20.98 -0.75 15.52
CA HIS A 263 19.85 0.00 15.00
C HIS A 263 18.72 -0.02 16.02
N ALA A 264 18.39 1.14 16.59
CA ALA A 264 17.33 1.26 17.60
C ALA A 264 15.92 1.46 16.99
N GLY A 265 15.83 1.57 15.66
CA GLY A 265 14.58 1.84 14.97
C GLY A 265 13.87 0.59 14.45
N PRO A 266 12.75 0.78 13.73
CA PRO A 266 12.01 -0.32 13.13
C PRO A 266 12.83 -1.13 12.14
N THR A 267 12.44 -2.39 11.93
CA THR A 267 13.11 -3.29 10.99
C THR A 267 12.13 -4.05 10.10
N VAL A 268 12.57 -4.35 8.88
CA VAL A 268 11.91 -5.23 7.93
C VAL A 268 12.78 -6.48 7.79
N LEU A 269 12.25 -7.63 8.19
CA LEU A 269 12.91 -8.93 8.08
C LEU A 269 12.31 -9.70 6.90
N ILE A 270 13.16 -10.13 5.96
CA ILE A 270 12.75 -10.78 4.71
C ILE A 270 13.45 -12.13 4.60
N PHE A 271 12.68 -13.13 4.20
CA PHE A 271 13.13 -14.49 3.94
C PHE A 271 12.78 -14.88 2.51
N LYS A 272 13.72 -15.50 1.82
CA LYS A 272 13.46 -16.33 0.64
C LYS A 272 13.70 -17.78 1.02
N ASP A 273 12.73 -18.66 0.80
CA ASP A 273 12.92 -20.10 0.98
C ASP A 273 13.36 -20.81 -0.30
N GLN A 274 13.75 -22.08 -0.18
CA GLN A 274 14.20 -22.91 -1.30
C GLN A 274 13.12 -23.17 -2.36
N GLU A 275 11.84 -22.95 -2.04
CA GLU A 275 10.74 -23.03 -3.01
C GLU A 275 10.51 -21.69 -3.74
N GLY A 276 11.34 -20.68 -3.45
CA GLY A 276 11.32 -19.36 -4.06
C GLY A 276 10.25 -18.43 -3.48
N TYR A 277 9.55 -18.80 -2.41
CA TYR A 277 8.60 -17.89 -1.76
C TYR A 277 9.38 -16.80 -1.02
N ILE A 278 8.84 -15.59 -1.06
CA ILE A 278 9.44 -14.43 -0.38
C ILE A 278 8.39 -13.84 0.55
N TYR A 279 8.72 -13.74 1.83
CA TYR A 279 7.83 -13.25 2.88
C TYR A 279 8.64 -12.76 4.08
N GLY A 280 7.96 -12.20 5.07
CA GLY A 280 8.66 -11.59 6.18
C GLY A 280 7.75 -10.89 7.16
N GLY A 281 8.35 -10.08 8.01
CA GLY A 281 7.64 -9.25 8.97
C GLY A 281 8.31 -7.92 9.20
N TYR A 282 7.49 -6.92 9.51
CA TYR A 282 7.90 -5.61 9.98
C TYR A 282 7.75 -5.53 11.50
N THR A 283 8.72 -4.95 12.19
CA THR A 283 8.63 -4.62 13.62
C THR A 283 8.98 -3.15 13.84
N SER A 284 8.17 -2.46 14.64
CA SER A 284 8.45 -1.11 15.15
C SER A 284 9.44 -1.13 16.32
N GLN A 285 9.42 -2.20 17.11
CA GLN A 285 10.25 -2.37 18.31
C GLN A 285 11.57 -3.08 17.97
N PRO A 286 12.66 -2.72 18.67
CA PRO A 286 13.96 -3.38 18.49
C PRO A 286 13.90 -4.86 18.90
N TRP A 287 14.81 -5.65 18.35
CA TRP A 287 14.93 -7.07 18.69
C TRP A 287 15.63 -7.26 20.03
N GLU A 288 14.83 -7.52 21.06
CA GLU A 288 15.27 -7.78 22.42
C GLU A 288 15.14 -9.26 22.79
N ARG A 289 15.98 -9.70 23.72
CA ARG A 289 15.95 -11.09 24.22
C ARG A 289 14.82 -11.23 25.24
N HIS A 290 13.79 -11.99 24.89
CA HIS A 290 12.64 -12.27 25.73
C HIS A 290 12.40 -13.79 25.82
N ALA A 291 11.84 -14.24 26.94
CA ALA A 291 11.36 -15.62 27.13
C ALA A 291 9.89 -15.80 26.70
N ASP A 292 9.23 -14.71 26.30
CA ASP A 292 7.82 -14.64 25.91
C ASP A 292 7.64 -13.64 24.76
N PHE A 293 6.45 -13.58 24.17
CA PHE A 293 6.11 -12.63 23.14
C PHE A 293 6.11 -11.18 23.65
N TYR A 294 6.50 -10.26 22.77
CA TYR A 294 6.48 -8.81 22.99
C TYR A 294 6.11 -8.06 21.69
N GLY A 295 6.32 -6.76 21.63
CA GLY A 295 6.05 -5.92 20.46
C GLY A 295 4.78 -5.06 20.62
N ASP A 296 4.35 -4.43 19.53
CA ASP A 296 3.16 -3.58 19.49
C ASP A 296 2.34 -3.77 18.20
N MET A 297 1.17 -3.11 18.13
CA MET A 297 0.20 -3.30 17.05
C MET A 297 0.63 -2.69 15.69
N LYS A 298 1.84 -2.11 15.60
CA LYS A 298 2.46 -1.67 14.34
C LYS A 298 3.21 -2.81 13.65
N CYS A 299 3.50 -3.91 14.35
CA CYS A 299 4.08 -5.12 13.76
C CYS A 299 3.13 -5.74 12.72
N TYR A 300 3.62 -6.27 11.60
CA TYR A 300 2.79 -7.02 10.65
C TYR A 300 3.59 -8.04 9.86
N LEU A 301 2.91 -9.05 9.33
CA LEU A 301 3.48 -10.02 8.39
C LEU A 301 3.21 -9.59 6.94
N PHE A 302 4.06 -10.02 6.01
CA PHE A 302 3.83 -9.82 4.58
C PHE A 302 4.29 -11.02 3.75
N GLN A 303 3.70 -11.16 2.58
CA GLN A 303 4.14 -12.02 1.49
C GLN A 303 4.42 -11.15 0.27
N LEU A 304 5.54 -11.42 -0.41
CA LEU A 304 6.01 -10.69 -1.58
C LEU A 304 6.04 -11.57 -2.84
N ASN A 305 6.19 -12.89 -2.69
CA ASN A 305 6.13 -13.85 -3.78
C ASN A 305 5.58 -15.18 -3.24
N PRO A 306 4.61 -15.84 -3.91
CA PRO A 306 4.04 -15.55 -5.24
C PRO A 306 2.87 -14.57 -5.28
N LYS A 307 2.38 -14.11 -4.13
CA LYS A 307 1.24 -13.20 -3.98
C LYS A 307 1.63 -12.06 -3.05
N ALA A 308 1.43 -10.81 -3.47
CA ALA A 308 1.68 -9.65 -2.61
C ALA A 308 0.55 -9.52 -1.58
N SER A 309 0.87 -9.54 -0.28
CA SER A 309 -0.13 -9.37 0.78
C SER A 309 0.49 -8.84 2.06
N ILE A 310 -0.23 -8.00 2.79
CA ILE A 310 0.08 -7.56 4.16
C ILE A 310 -0.98 -8.11 5.12
N PHE A 311 -0.53 -8.56 6.29
CA PHE A 311 -1.35 -9.13 7.35
C PHE A 311 -1.07 -8.39 8.67
N ARG A 312 -1.95 -7.44 9.00
CA ARG A 312 -1.84 -6.62 10.21
C ARG A 312 -2.40 -7.35 11.44
N PRO A 313 -2.01 -6.96 12.66
CA PRO A 313 -2.54 -7.55 13.87
C PRO A 313 -4.05 -7.38 13.97
N THR A 314 -4.75 -8.47 14.24
CA THR A 314 -6.21 -8.53 14.40
C THR A 314 -6.66 -7.94 15.74
N GLY A 315 -5.74 -7.87 16.72
CA GLY A 315 -6.06 -7.52 18.11
C GLY A 315 -6.60 -8.69 18.93
N ALA A 316 -6.63 -9.92 18.37
CA ALA A 316 -7.10 -11.11 19.08
C ALA A 316 -6.20 -11.52 20.26
N ASN A 317 -4.92 -11.15 20.22
CA ASN A 317 -3.93 -11.37 21.28
C ASN A 317 -2.74 -10.41 21.10
N ASN A 318 -1.78 -10.46 22.03
CA ASN A 318 -0.57 -9.63 22.03
C ASN A 318 0.70 -10.41 21.66
N ASN A 319 0.57 -11.58 21.03
CA ASN A 319 1.70 -12.47 20.73
C ASN A 319 2.42 -12.04 19.45
N LEU A 320 2.99 -10.83 19.42
CA LEU A 320 3.32 -10.15 18.16
C LEU A 320 4.73 -10.47 17.65
N GLN A 321 5.74 -10.36 18.51
CA GLN A 321 7.16 -10.49 18.20
C GLN A 321 7.82 -11.47 19.18
N TRP A 322 8.75 -12.29 18.68
CA TRP A 322 9.48 -13.29 19.44
C TRP A 322 10.97 -13.21 19.13
N CYS A 323 11.80 -13.20 20.16
CA CYS A 323 13.26 -13.31 20.02
C CYS A 323 13.86 -13.92 21.28
N ALA A 324 14.18 -15.21 21.20
CA ALA A 324 14.74 -15.98 22.30
C ALA A 324 16.13 -16.49 21.91
N VAL A 325 17.10 -16.37 22.82
CA VAL A 325 18.49 -16.80 22.61
C VAL A 325 19.07 -17.37 23.89
N SER A 326 19.85 -18.45 23.75
CA SER A 326 20.56 -19.11 24.85
C SER A 326 19.64 -19.63 25.96
N PHE A 327 18.38 -19.91 25.65
CA PHE A 327 17.50 -20.68 26.53
C PHE A 327 17.75 -22.17 26.34
N SER A 328 17.81 -22.92 27.45
CA SER A 328 18.01 -24.37 27.42
C SER A 328 16.70 -25.16 27.43
N SER A 329 15.57 -24.52 27.73
CA SER A 329 14.26 -25.17 27.74
C SER A 329 13.75 -25.36 26.31
N GLU A 330 13.25 -26.55 26.00
CA GLU A 330 12.58 -26.83 24.72
C GLU A 330 11.25 -26.06 24.59
N ASP A 331 10.66 -25.63 25.71
CA ASP A 331 9.48 -24.78 25.74
C ASP A 331 9.77 -23.34 25.29
N ILE A 332 11.04 -22.94 25.18
CA ILE A 332 11.44 -21.59 24.73
C ILE A 332 12.33 -21.75 23.49
N PRO A 333 11.73 -21.88 22.30
CA PRO A 333 12.48 -22.13 21.08
C PRO A 333 13.37 -20.93 20.75
N ASN A 334 14.69 -21.17 20.72
CA ASN A 334 15.66 -20.14 20.35
C ASN A 334 15.52 -19.78 18.88
N GLY A 335 15.36 -18.49 18.59
CA GLY A 335 15.14 -17.98 17.25
C GLY A 335 14.38 -16.67 17.25
N ILE A 336 13.89 -16.30 16.08
CA ILE A 336 13.14 -15.08 15.81
C ILE A 336 11.78 -15.42 15.21
N GLY A 337 10.74 -14.72 15.60
CA GLY A 337 9.40 -15.04 15.10
C GLY A 337 8.36 -13.96 15.35
N PHE A 338 7.17 -14.26 14.84
CA PHE A 338 6.02 -13.38 14.78
C PHE A 338 4.75 -14.18 14.97
N GLY A 339 3.84 -13.71 15.82
CA GLY A 339 2.45 -14.18 15.81
C GLY A 339 2.24 -15.58 16.34
N GLY A 340 1.00 -15.90 16.67
CA GLY A 340 0.56 -17.25 17.00
C GLY A 340 0.84 -17.60 18.47
N ARG A 341 1.42 -18.77 18.69
CA ARG A 341 1.81 -19.27 20.01
C ARG A 341 3.12 -20.01 19.92
N VAL A 342 3.76 -20.27 21.06
CA VAL A 342 5.00 -21.03 21.12
C VAL A 342 4.84 -22.37 20.37
N ASN A 343 5.83 -22.69 19.54
CA ASN A 343 5.87 -23.85 18.62
C ASN A 343 4.80 -23.88 17.51
N HIS A 344 4.00 -22.82 17.37
CA HIS A 344 3.01 -22.65 16.31
C HIS A 344 2.89 -21.18 15.92
N PHE A 345 4.00 -20.64 15.39
CA PHE A 345 4.13 -19.23 15.07
C PHE A 345 3.53 -18.92 13.69
N GLY A 346 3.07 -17.67 13.51
CA GLY A 346 2.72 -17.15 12.19
C GLY A 346 3.93 -17.17 11.26
N LEU A 347 5.11 -16.87 11.80
CA LEU A 347 6.40 -17.03 11.15
C LEU A 347 7.47 -17.21 12.22
N PHE A 348 8.32 -18.23 12.11
CA PHE A 348 9.44 -18.45 13.01
C PHE A 348 10.64 -19.02 12.26
N LEU A 349 11.83 -18.54 12.61
CA LEU A 349 13.09 -19.08 12.15
C LEU A 349 13.99 -19.38 13.36
N SER A 350 14.51 -20.60 13.42
CA SER A 350 15.37 -21.02 14.52
C SER A 350 16.70 -20.26 14.52
N ALA A 351 17.35 -20.22 15.69
CA ALA A 351 18.66 -19.57 15.86
C ALA A 351 19.81 -20.19 15.06
N ASN A 352 19.59 -21.33 14.39
CA ASN A 352 20.57 -21.92 13.49
C ASN A 352 20.41 -21.44 12.05
N PHE A 353 19.33 -20.72 11.74
CA PHE A 353 18.99 -20.25 10.39
C PHE A 353 18.96 -21.38 9.32
N ASP A 354 18.69 -22.61 9.73
CA ASP A 354 18.58 -23.79 8.86
C ASP A 354 17.13 -24.26 8.71
N GLN A 355 16.30 -24.01 9.73
CA GLN A 355 14.91 -24.41 9.77
C GLN A 355 14.01 -23.35 10.40
N GLY A 356 12.78 -23.32 9.93
CA GLY A 356 11.70 -22.50 10.47
C GLY A 356 10.33 -23.10 10.16
N HIS A 357 9.29 -22.35 10.51
CA HIS A 357 7.93 -22.69 10.15
C HIS A 357 7.04 -21.46 10.04
N THR A 358 5.94 -21.59 9.32
CA THR A 358 4.86 -20.61 9.25
C THR A 358 3.54 -21.35 9.23
N PHE A 359 2.61 -20.91 10.08
CA PHE A 359 1.26 -21.45 10.16
C PHE A 359 0.25 -20.34 9.93
N SER A 360 -1.00 -20.72 9.64
CA SER A 360 -2.08 -19.77 9.78
C SER A 360 -2.16 -19.32 11.23
N CYS A 361 -2.30 -18.00 11.47
CA CYS A 361 -2.29 -17.47 12.83
C CYS A 361 -3.38 -16.42 13.05
N SER A 362 -4.04 -16.49 14.20
CA SER A 362 -5.07 -15.53 14.59
C SER A 362 -4.52 -14.15 14.94
N THR A 363 -3.24 -14.06 15.34
CA THR A 363 -2.60 -12.78 15.70
C THR A 363 -2.62 -11.80 14.53
N PHE A 364 -2.29 -12.25 13.31
CA PHE A 364 -2.26 -11.41 12.11
C PHE A 364 -3.39 -11.74 11.11
N GLY A 365 -4.17 -12.80 11.37
CA GLY A 365 -5.14 -13.32 10.39
C GLY A 365 -4.45 -13.83 9.12
N SER A 366 -3.15 -14.14 9.19
CA SER A 366 -2.37 -14.58 8.04
C SER A 366 -2.60 -16.06 7.76
N PRO A 367 -2.51 -16.49 6.48
CA PRO A 367 -2.35 -17.90 6.14
C PRO A 367 -0.90 -18.35 6.41
N CYS A 368 -0.61 -19.62 6.09
CA CYS A 368 0.77 -20.08 5.90
C CYS A 368 1.44 -19.25 4.78
N LEU A 369 2.62 -18.70 5.04
CA LEU A 369 3.29 -17.77 4.11
C LEU A 369 4.16 -18.48 3.07
N SER A 370 4.51 -19.74 3.30
CA SER A 370 5.26 -20.61 2.37
C SER A 370 4.36 -21.67 1.75
N LYS A 371 4.91 -22.44 0.80
CA LYS A 371 4.19 -23.55 0.15
C LYS A 371 3.75 -24.65 1.13
N THR A 372 4.55 -24.90 2.16
CA THR A 372 4.26 -25.83 3.27
C THR A 372 4.55 -25.14 4.59
N ASN A 373 4.13 -25.71 5.72
CA ASN A 373 4.41 -25.10 7.02
C ASN A 373 5.89 -25.13 7.44
N ARG A 374 6.78 -25.80 6.68
CA ARG A 374 8.22 -25.87 6.97
C ARG A 374 8.99 -24.90 6.10
N ILE A 375 9.94 -24.20 6.70
CA ILE A 375 10.80 -23.23 6.04
C ILE A 375 12.23 -23.77 6.03
N LEU A 376 12.83 -23.83 4.85
CA LEU A 376 14.27 -23.96 4.64
C LEU A 376 14.75 -22.65 4.02
N PRO A 377 15.31 -21.71 4.80
CA PRO A 377 15.70 -20.41 4.28
C PRO A 377 16.88 -20.54 3.32
N GLU A 378 16.78 -19.87 2.17
CA GLU A 378 17.87 -19.70 1.21
C GLU A 378 18.58 -18.36 1.45
N VAL A 379 17.80 -17.28 1.60
CA VAL A 379 18.30 -15.91 1.81
C VAL A 379 17.55 -15.25 2.97
N ILE A 380 18.30 -14.54 3.81
CA ILE A 380 17.77 -13.77 4.94
C ILE A 380 18.30 -12.35 4.84
N GLU A 381 17.41 -11.37 4.84
CA GLU A 381 17.74 -9.95 4.89
C GLU A 381 17.08 -9.27 6.07
N CYS A 382 17.79 -8.35 6.71
CA CYS A 382 17.18 -7.41 7.65
C CYS A 382 17.54 -5.99 7.25
N TRP A 383 16.50 -5.17 7.06
CA TRP A 383 16.59 -3.76 6.71
C TRP A 383 16.14 -2.92 7.89
N GLY A 384 16.96 -1.94 8.29
CA GLY A 384 16.62 -0.94 9.29
C GLY A 384 15.91 0.23 8.63
N VAL A 385 14.72 0.55 9.11
CA VAL A 385 13.98 1.74 8.70
C VAL A 385 14.54 2.92 9.49
N THR A 386 15.17 3.87 8.81
CA THR A 386 15.61 5.11 9.45
C THR A 386 14.49 6.14 9.35
N GLN A 387 14.03 6.59 10.51
CA GLN A 387 13.10 7.70 10.62
C GLN A 387 13.90 9.00 10.50
N GLY A 388 13.45 9.94 9.68
CA GLY A 388 14.03 11.28 9.61
C GLY A 388 14.12 11.90 11.00
N VAL A 389 15.09 12.80 11.21
CA VAL A 389 15.34 13.44 12.51
C VAL A 389 14.16 14.36 12.88
N ALA A 390 13.07 13.78 13.35
CA ALA A 390 12.09 14.47 14.16
C ALA A 390 12.64 14.47 15.59
N GLN A 391 13.03 15.66 16.05
CA GLN A 391 13.19 15.92 17.48
C GLN A 391 11.84 15.67 18.15
N ASP A 392 11.66 14.48 18.69
CA ASP A 392 10.98 14.29 19.95
C ASP A 392 11.39 12.95 20.55
N LYS A 393 12.12 13.03 21.65
CA LYS A 393 12.25 11.92 22.61
C LYS A 393 10.90 11.72 23.30
N ASN A 394 9.87 11.34 22.55
CA ASN A 394 8.69 10.76 23.14
C ASN A 394 8.93 9.26 23.22
N HIS A 395 8.81 8.72 24.44
CA HIS A 395 8.88 7.30 24.75
C HIS A 395 8.21 6.47 23.66
N ALA A 396 8.79 5.31 23.33
CA ALA A 396 8.12 4.26 22.57
C ALA A 396 6.83 3.86 23.31
N VAL A 397 5.74 4.58 23.05
CA VAL A 397 4.41 4.25 23.54
C VAL A 397 4.03 2.99 22.77
N LYS A 398 3.83 1.88 23.50
CA LYS A 398 3.36 0.62 22.92
C LYS A 398 2.06 0.91 22.16
N GLY A 399 2.14 0.91 20.83
CA GLY A 399 1.01 1.22 19.96
C GLY A 399 -0.16 0.29 20.25
N THR A 400 -1.23 0.84 20.79
CA THR A 400 -2.50 0.15 21.01
C THR A 400 -3.34 0.12 19.73
N VAL A 401 -4.35 -0.75 19.68
CA VAL A 401 -5.33 -0.78 18.57
C VAL A 401 -5.96 0.61 18.36
N LEU A 402 -6.29 1.31 19.45
CA LEU A 402 -6.91 2.64 19.41
C LEU A 402 -5.94 3.69 18.86
N GLU A 403 -4.67 3.65 19.24
CA GLU A 403 -3.64 4.57 18.72
C GLU A 403 -3.36 4.32 17.24
N ARG A 404 -3.31 3.06 16.80
CA ARG A 404 -3.24 2.72 15.37
C ARG A 404 -4.43 3.30 14.61
N PHE A 405 -5.66 3.11 15.11
CA PHE A 405 -6.83 3.71 14.48
C PHE A 405 -6.74 5.24 14.45
N LYS A 406 -6.18 5.88 15.48
CA LYS A 406 -5.94 7.33 15.49
C LYS A 406 -4.88 7.74 14.48
N GLU A 407 -3.78 7.01 14.35
CA GLU A 407 -2.71 7.25 13.36
C GLU A 407 -3.21 7.04 11.93
N ASP A 408 -3.90 5.92 11.67
CA ASP A 408 -4.54 5.64 10.38
C ASP A 408 -5.58 6.72 10.07
N ARG A 409 -6.43 7.09 11.04
CA ARG A 409 -7.39 8.18 10.89
C ARG A 409 -6.71 9.52 10.66
N HIS A 410 -5.58 9.79 11.32
CA HIS A 410 -4.85 11.04 11.16
C HIS A 410 -4.17 11.11 9.79
N MET A 411 -3.56 10.01 9.33
CA MET A 411 -3.06 9.88 7.97
C MET A 411 -4.20 10.05 6.96
N LEU A 412 -5.32 9.34 7.14
CA LEU A 412 -6.50 9.49 6.30
C LEU A 412 -7.05 10.92 6.34
N ASN A 413 -7.04 11.61 7.50
CA ASN A 413 -7.48 13.00 7.64
C ASN A 413 -6.57 13.94 6.85
N MET A 414 -5.26 13.69 6.83
CA MET A 414 -4.32 14.42 5.99
C MET A 414 -4.56 14.19 4.49
N VAL A 415 -5.19 13.07 4.12
CA VAL A 415 -5.62 12.78 2.74
C VAL A 415 -7.07 13.23 2.48
N GLY A 416 -7.77 13.84 3.46
CA GLY A 416 -9.20 14.18 3.39
C GLY A 416 -10.16 13.01 3.61
N LEU A 417 -9.64 11.79 3.74
CA LEU A 417 -10.36 10.51 3.77
C LEU A 417 -11.01 10.14 5.11
N ALA A 418 -10.87 10.94 6.18
CA ALA A 418 -11.36 10.57 7.53
C ALA A 418 -12.48 11.46 8.09
N ASN A 419 -13.10 12.29 7.25
CA ASN A 419 -14.31 13.01 7.59
C ASN A 419 -15.56 12.11 7.51
N SER A 420 -15.67 11.13 8.40
CA SER A 420 -16.98 10.51 8.72
C SER A 420 -16.90 9.71 10.02
N SER A 421 -17.42 10.28 11.10
CA SER A 421 -17.97 9.51 12.22
C SER A 421 -19.21 10.23 12.70
N GLU A 422 -20.36 9.66 12.37
CA GLU A 422 -21.34 9.32 13.41
C GLU A 422 -21.26 7.82 13.64
#